data_AF-A0A951DV01-F1
#
_entry.id   AF-A0A951DV01-F1
#
_cell.length_a   1.000
_cell.length_b   1.000
_cell.length_c   1.000
_cell.angle_alpha   90.00
_cell.angle_beta   90.00
_cell.angle_gamma   90.00
#
_symmetry.space_group_name_H-M   'P 1'
#
loop_
_entity.id
_entity.type
_entity.pdbx_description
1 polymer ?
#
loop_
_entity_poly.entity_id
_entity_poly.type
_entity_poly.pdbx_seq_one_letter_code
_entity_poly.pdbx_strand_id
1 'polypeptide(L)'
;MHRVPRTGPHAPFTESLRDRSIFVTGHTGFKGSWLSLWLHELGARVTGYALDPPTEPNNFEASRIASLLAGDHRADIRDTGAL
;
A
#
# COMPACT_ATOMS: atom_id res chain seq x y z
N MET A 1 29.29 -7.12 -14.30
CA MET A 1 29.42 -6.49 -12.97
C MET A 1 28.19 -6.90 -12.16
N HIS A 2 28.22 -8.08 -11.55
CA HIS A 2 27.07 -8.66 -10.86
C HIS A 2 27.14 -8.24 -9.38
N ARG A 3 26.26 -7.35 -8.92
CA ARG A 3 26.16 -7.05 -7.48
C ARG A 3 25.55 -8.25 -6.78
N VAL A 4 26.28 -8.80 -5.82
CA VAL A 4 25.77 -9.79 -4.85
C VAL A 4 24.77 -9.07 -3.93
N PRO A 5 23.55 -9.61 -3.70
CA PRO A 5 22.63 -9.04 -2.73
C PRO A 5 23.26 -9.09 -1.34
N ARG A 6 23.39 -7.93 -0.68
CA ARG A 6 23.86 -7.89 0.71
C ARG A 6 22.67 -8.16 1.61
N THR A 7 22.28 -9.43 1.72
CA THR A 7 21.34 -9.90 2.75
C THR A 7 22.05 -9.93 4.11
N GLY A 8 22.18 -8.75 4.72
CA GLY A 8 22.68 -8.56 6.06
C GLY A 8 21.77 -7.65 6.89
N PRO A 9 22.00 -7.53 8.21
CA PRO A 9 21.17 -6.74 9.14
C PRO A 9 21.13 -5.23 8.87
N HIS A 10 21.76 -4.76 7.79
CA HIS A 10 21.82 -3.36 7.34
C HIS A 10 21.49 -3.20 5.85
N ALA A 11 20.68 -4.10 5.27
CA ALA A 11 20.12 -3.86 3.94
C ALA A 11 19.46 -2.47 3.92
N PRO A 12 19.60 -1.68 2.83
CA PRO A 12 18.91 -0.40 2.71
C PRO A 12 17.44 -0.58 3.04
N PHE A 13 16.84 0.36 3.77
CA PHE A 13 15.44 0.27 4.20
C PHE A 13 14.48 -0.06 3.03
N THR A 14 14.82 0.37 1.81
CA THR A 14 14.07 0.08 0.59
C THR A 14 14.10 -1.39 0.15
N GLU A 15 15.14 -2.17 0.48
CA GLU A 15 15.19 -3.61 0.18
C GLU A 15 14.38 -4.44 1.17
N SER A 16 14.18 -3.98 2.41
CA SER A 16 13.51 -4.77 3.45
C SER A 16 12.00 -4.97 3.21
N LEU A 17 11.39 -4.05 2.44
CA LEU A 17 9.97 -4.03 2.13
C LEU A 17 9.62 -4.70 0.79
N ARG A 18 10.62 -5.02 -0.04
CA ARG A 18 10.41 -5.73 -1.30
C ARG A 18 9.75 -7.09 -1.04
N ASP A 19 8.75 -7.43 -1.85
CA ASP A 19 7.94 -8.65 -1.80
C ASP A 19 7.19 -8.87 -0.47
N ARG A 20 7.21 -7.90 0.45
CA ARG A 20 6.44 -7.96 1.69
C ARG A 20 4.97 -7.72 1.39
N SER A 21 4.10 -8.53 1.99
CA SER A 21 2.67 -8.26 2.02
C SER A 21 2.40 -7.22 3.10
N ILE A 22 1.83 -6.08 2.70
CA ILE A 22 1.56 -4.95 3.61
C ILE A 22 0.08 -4.60 3.51
N PHE A 23 -0.59 -4.59 4.65
CA PHE A 23 -1.98 -4.22 4.77
C PHE A 23 -2.11 -2.75 5.19
N VAL A 24 -2.82 -1.95 4.39
CA VAL A 24 -2.98 -0.51 4.61
C VAL A 24 -4.45 -0.19 4.84
N THR A 25 -4.78 0.21 6.07
CA THR A 25 -6.10 0.75 6.38
C THR A 25 -6.20 2.23 5.99
N GLY A 26 -7.31 2.66 5.40
CA GLY A 26 -7.50 4.04 4.96
C GLY A 26 -6.78 4.38 3.65
N HIS A 27 -6.49 3.40 2.79
CA HIS A 27 -5.73 3.56 1.55
C HIS A 27 -6.41 4.45 0.50
N THR A 28 -7.71 4.74 0.64
CA THR A 28 -8.46 5.67 -0.24
C THR A 28 -8.29 7.15 0.14
N GLY A 29 -7.80 7.45 1.35
CA GLY A 29 -7.52 8.82 1.78
C GLY A 29 -6.22 9.38 1.18
N PHE A 30 -5.95 10.68 1.34
CA PHE A 30 -4.75 11.33 0.79
C PHE A 30 -3.44 10.66 1.24
N LYS A 31 -3.27 10.47 2.55
CA LYS A 31 -2.05 9.85 3.10
C LYS A 31 -1.96 8.36 2.75
N GLY A 32 -3.10 7.65 2.80
CA GLY A 32 -3.15 6.23 2.51
C GLY A 32 -2.83 5.93 1.04
N SER A 33 -3.39 6.71 0.12
CA SER A 33 -3.10 6.58 -1.31
C SER A 33 -1.63 6.88 -1.64
N TRP A 34 -1.07 7.95 -1.06
CA TRP A 34 0.35 8.26 -1.21
C TRP A 34 1.26 7.16 -0.63
N LEU A 35 0.93 6.65 0.56
CA LEU A 35 1.68 5.56 1.19
C LEU A 35 1.62 4.28 0.36
N SER A 36 0.45 3.91 -0.16
CA SER A 36 0.28 2.73 -1.00
C SER A 36 1.09 2.82 -2.29
N LEU A 37 1.11 3.99 -2.94
CA LEU A 37 1.97 4.23 -4.11
C LEU A 37 3.45 4.06 -3.74
N TRP A 38 3.90 4.70 -2.66
CA TRP A 38 5.30 4.60 -2.25
C TRP A 38 5.72 3.17 -1.89
N LEU A 39 4.87 2.41 -1.17
CA LEU A 39 5.12 1.01 -0.87
C LEU A 39 5.16 0.12 -2.12
N HIS A 40 4.27 0.37 -3.09
CA HIS A 40 4.27 -0.30 -4.38
C HIS A 40 5.59 -0.06 -5.13
N GLU A 41 6.05 1.19 -5.19
CA GLU A 41 7.34 1.56 -5.82
C GLU A 41 8.55 0.89 -5.14
N LEU A 42 8.46 0.60 -3.84
CA LEU A 42 9.47 -0.18 -3.11
C LEU A 42 9.38 -1.71 -3.38
N GLY A 43 8.40 -2.15 -4.14
CA GLY A 43 8.17 -3.55 -4.50
C GLY A 43 7.36 -4.34 -3.48
N ALA A 44 6.65 -3.67 -2.57
CA ALA A 44 5.74 -4.35 -1.64
C ALA A 44 4.43 -4.75 -2.34
N ARG A 45 3.80 -5.82 -1.85
CA ARG A 45 2.45 -6.24 -2.25
C ARG A 45 1.44 -5.60 -1.29
N VAL A 46 0.80 -4.52 -1.73
CA VAL A 46 -0.08 -3.72 -0.88
C VAL A 46 -1.53 -4.18 -1.01
N THR A 47 -2.18 -4.51 0.10
CA THR A 47 -3.63 -4.74 0.17
C THR A 47 -4.28 -3.61 0.95
N GLY A 48 -5.29 -2.96 0.37
CA GLY A 48 -6.00 -1.83 0.95
C GLY A 48 -7.31 -2.24 1.62
N TYR A 49 -7.64 -1.57 2.72
CA TYR A 49 -8.96 -1.63 3.37
C TYR A 49 -9.41 -0.24 3.80
N ALA A 50 -10.52 0.26 3.28
CA ALA A 50 -11.02 1.58 3.64
C ALA A 50 -12.50 1.75 3.27
N LEU A 51 -13.11 2.87 3.68
CA LEU A 51 -14.31 3.37 3.02
C LEU A 51 -13.97 3.93 1.62
N ASP A 52 -14.97 4.33 0.85
CA ASP A 52 -14.74 5.03 -0.41
C ASP A 52 -13.94 6.33 -0.23
N PRO A 53 -13.25 6.82 -1.28
CA PRO A 53 -12.54 8.10 -1.22
C PRO A 53 -13.48 9.22 -0.75
N PRO A 54 -13.05 10.08 0.19
CA PRO A 54 -13.96 11.01 0.86
C PRO A 54 -14.34 12.27 0.05
N THR A 55 -13.70 12.51 -1.11
CA THR A 55 -13.84 13.75 -1.89
C THR A 55 -13.73 13.52 -3.40
N GLU A 56 -14.21 14.49 -4.18
CA GLU A 56 -13.92 14.62 -5.61
C GLU A 56 -13.36 16.03 -5.90
N PRO A 57 -12.16 16.17 -6.51
CA PRO A 57 -11.23 15.08 -6.85
C PRO A 57 -10.59 14.45 -5.60
N ASN A 58 -10.01 13.25 -5.75
CA ASN A 58 -9.21 12.60 -4.72
C ASN A 58 -7.90 12.02 -5.28
N ASN A 59 -6.92 11.84 -4.40
CA ASN A 59 -5.60 11.33 -4.80
C ASN A 59 -5.62 9.84 -5.17
N PHE A 60 -6.56 9.05 -4.61
CA PHE A 60 -6.69 7.63 -4.92
C PHE A 60 -6.96 7.41 -6.42
N GLU A 61 -7.89 8.17 -7.00
CA GLU A 61 -8.19 8.13 -8.43
C GLU A 61 -7.09 8.79 -9.26
N ALA A 62 -6.63 9.99 -8.87
CA ALA A 62 -5.62 10.74 -9.62
C ALA A 62 -4.31 9.94 -9.78
N SER A 63 -3.91 9.19 -8.75
CA SER A 63 -2.72 8.33 -8.76
C SER A 63 -3.01 6.89 -9.20
N ARG A 64 -4.24 6.58 -9.64
CA ARG A 64 -4.66 5.25 -10.12
C ARG A 64 -4.36 4.10 -9.13
N ILE A 65 -4.51 4.38 -7.83
CA ILE A 65 -4.07 3.46 -6.77
C ILE A 65 -4.73 2.09 -6.88
N ALA A 66 -6.02 2.03 -7.24
CA ALA A 66 -6.74 0.77 -7.45
C ALA A 66 -5.99 -0.24 -8.33
N SER A 67 -5.26 0.25 -9.35
CA SER A 67 -4.50 -0.61 -10.28
C SER A 67 -3.17 -1.13 -9.73
N LEU A 68 -2.68 -0.56 -8.63
CA LEU A 68 -1.39 -0.87 -8.02
C LEU A 68 -1.51 -1.86 -6.85
N LEU A 69 -2.72 -2.04 -6.32
CA LEU A 69 -2.97 -2.87 -5.15
C LEU A 69 -3.04 -4.35 -5.52
N ALA A 70 -2.51 -5.19 -4.64
CA ALA A 70 -2.75 -6.63 -4.67
C ALA A 70 -4.19 -6.99 -4.26
N GLY A 71 -4.86 -6.12 -3.51
CA GLY A 71 -6.27 -6.24 -3.16
C GLY A 71 -6.84 -4.89 -2.70
N ASP A 72 -8.11 -4.63 -3.04
CA ASP A 72 -8.82 -3.41 -2.68
C ASP A 72 -10.14 -3.77 -1.99
N HIS A 73 -10.24 -3.53 -0.68
CA HIS A 73 -11.41 -3.84 0.13
C HIS A 73 -12.12 -2.59 0.61
N ARG A 74 -13.44 -2.55 0.41
CA ARG A 74 -14.33 -1.51 0.91
C ARG A 74 -15.09 -2.00 2.14
N ALA A 75 -14.77 -1.48 3.33
CA ALA A 75 -15.48 -1.79 4.57
C ALA A 75 -15.12 -0.83 5.71
N ASP A 76 -15.96 -0.83 6.76
CA ASP A 76 -15.79 -0.01 7.96
C ASP A 76 -15.09 -0.83 9.06
N ILE A 77 -13.96 -0.33 9.55
CA ILE A 77 -13.19 -0.98 10.62
C ILE A 77 -13.96 -1.08 11.95
N ARG A 78 -15.02 -0.27 12.11
CA ARG A 78 -15.89 -0.29 13.30
C ARG A 78 -16.92 -1.42 13.22
N ASP A 79 -17.10 -2.06 12.07
CA ASP A 79 -18.02 -3.18 11.91
C ASP A 79 -17.36 -4.47 12.42
N THR A 80 -17.69 -4.81 13.66
CA THR A 80 -17.19 -6.03 14.32
C THR A 80 -17.88 -7.31 13.83
N GLY A 81 -18.98 -7.22 13.07
CA GLY A 81 -19.66 -8.39 12.51
C GLY A 81 -19.02 -8.93 11.23
N ALA A 82 -18.05 -8.20 10.67
CA ALA A 82 -17.38 -8.51 9.42
C ALA A 82 -15.93 -9.03 9.61
N LEU A 83 -15.51 -9.29 10.86
CA LEU A 83 -14.17 -9.78 11.24
C LEU A 83 -14.12 -11.29 11.44
#